data_AF-A0AB39N2K8-F1
#
_entry.id   AF-A0AB39N2K8-F1
#
_cell.length_a   1.000
_cell.length_b   1.000
_cell.length_c   1.000
_cell.angle_alpha   90.00
_cell.angle_beta   90.00
_cell.angle_gamma   90.00
#
_symmetry.space_group_name_H-M   'P 1'
#
loop_
_entity.id
_entity.type
_entity.pdbx_description
1 polymer ?
#
loop_
_entity_poly.entity_id
_entity_poly.type
_entity_poly.pdbx_seq_one_letter_code
_entity_poly.pdbx_strand_id
1 'polypeptide(L)'
;MLTIHADSRGHALVVQGELIADVGQLADLAAAHPRARVREWPGILTPGLINLHGNELLEQAYHPDPREADLLGTAPLTGKALDALDMDDARWGASARRGLQRMLAHGTVRVACEELRNPAVRDALHRSRLAMGRLGRPGGTPALDPYASGLPVEFAEPREQHSAARFAFFDVRDEAELAARGAGTCVATVVDGRLVYRRR
;
A
#
# COMPACT_ATOMS: atom_id res chain seq x y z
N MET A 1 4.02 17.27 -14.40
CA MET A 1 3.48 18.34 -13.53
C MET A 1 4.02 18.10 -12.13
N LEU A 2 4.64 19.10 -11.50
CA LEU A 2 5.09 19.00 -10.10
C LEU A 2 3.88 18.98 -9.17
N THR A 3 3.91 18.09 -8.18
CA THR A 3 2.88 18.04 -7.12
C THR A 3 3.56 18.06 -5.75
N ILE A 4 3.12 18.95 -4.87
CA ILE A 4 3.54 18.97 -3.47
C ILE A 4 2.51 18.16 -2.68
N HIS A 5 2.97 17.14 -1.96
CA HIS A 5 2.16 16.42 -0.99
C HIS A 5 2.64 16.78 0.42
N ALA A 6 1.75 17.30 1.26
CA ALA A 6 2.06 17.73 2.62
C ALA A 6 1.16 17.06 3.66
N ASP A 7 1.72 16.78 4.83
CA ASP A 7 0.97 16.33 6.01
C ASP A 7 0.50 17.52 6.86
N SER A 8 -0.28 17.26 7.91
CA SER A 8 -0.83 18.31 8.77
C SER A 8 0.20 19.03 9.64
N ARG A 9 1.44 18.53 9.68
CA ARG A 9 2.57 19.13 10.40
C ARG A 9 3.43 20.01 9.47
N GLY A 10 3.08 20.08 8.18
CA GLY A 10 3.80 20.85 7.18
C GLY A 10 4.95 20.09 6.53
N HIS A 11 5.22 18.82 6.88
CA HIS A 11 6.22 18.03 6.17
C HIS A 11 5.72 17.72 4.77
N ALA A 12 6.55 18.00 3.78
CA ALA A 12 6.14 17.96 2.39
C ALA A 12 7.20 17.35 1.46
N LEU A 13 6.70 16.72 0.39
CA LEU A 13 7.47 16.15 -0.69
C LEU A 13 7.03 16.76 -2.01
N VAL A 14 7.99 17.20 -2.81
CA VAL A 14 7.75 17.59 -4.20
C VAL A 14 7.96 16.36 -5.08
N VAL A 15 6.94 16.00 -5.87
CA VAL A 15 6.97 14.83 -6.76
C VAL A 15 7.03 15.28 -8.22
N GLN A 16 7.98 14.70 -8.96
CA GLN A 16 8.12 14.86 -10.40
C GLN A 16 8.27 13.50 -11.09
N GLY A 17 7.27 13.11 -11.90
CA GLY A 17 7.28 11.78 -12.50
C GLY A 17 7.24 10.71 -11.42
N GLU A 18 8.20 9.79 -11.41
CA GLU A 18 8.29 8.70 -10.43
C GLU A 18 9.19 9.03 -9.22
N LEU A 19 9.79 10.23 -9.17
CA LEU A 19 10.81 10.62 -8.20
C LEU A 19 10.36 11.75 -7.28
N ILE A 20 10.98 11.78 -6.10
CA ILE A 20 10.96 12.91 -5.19
C ILE A 20 11.97 13.95 -5.70
N ALA A 21 11.48 15.12 -6.08
CA ALA A 21 12.29 16.21 -6.59
C ALA A 21 12.87 17.09 -5.47
N ASP A 22 12.15 17.21 -4.35
CA ASP A 22 12.56 17.99 -3.19
C ASP A 22 11.80 17.55 -1.91
N VAL A 23 12.37 17.83 -0.74
CA VAL A 23 11.87 17.44 0.59
C VAL A 23 12.05 18.60 1.56
N GLY A 24 11.00 18.94 2.30
CA GLY A 24 11.11 20.04 3.26
C GLY A 24 9.78 20.44 3.88
N GLN A 25 9.70 21.69 4.32
CA GLN A 25 8.48 22.29 4.85
C GLN A 25 7.61 22.82 3.70
N LEU A 26 6.28 22.69 3.84
CA LEU A 26 5.32 23.11 2.82
C LEU A 26 5.49 24.57 2.42
N ALA A 27 5.72 25.47 3.37
CA ALA A 27 5.89 26.90 3.10
C ALA A 27 7.07 27.17 2.16
N ASP A 28 8.23 26.57 2.45
CA ASP A 28 9.45 26.74 1.67
C ASP A 28 9.30 26.13 0.26
N LEU A 29 8.75 24.92 0.18
CA LEU A 29 8.55 24.22 -1.09
C LEU A 29 7.50 24.89 -1.97
N ALA A 30 6.43 25.45 -1.38
CA ALA A 30 5.43 26.21 -2.13
C ALA A 30 6.01 27.50 -2.71
N ALA A 31 6.92 28.17 -1.97
CA ALA A 31 7.64 29.34 -2.47
C ALA A 31 8.65 28.99 -3.58
N ALA A 32 9.39 27.89 -3.44
CA ALA A 32 10.34 27.41 -4.45
C ALA A 32 9.65 26.88 -5.72
N HIS A 33 8.44 26.33 -5.59
CA HIS A 33 7.68 25.75 -6.70
C HIS A 33 6.26 26.35 -6.82
N PRO A 34 6.12 27.65 -7.16
CA PRO A 34 4.84 28.36 -7.11
C PRO A 34 3.79 27.84 -8.10
N ARG A 35 4.19 27.04 -9.09
CA ARG A 35 3.31 26.40 -10.08
C ARG A 35 3.00 24.94 -9.75
N ALA A 36 3.56 24.39 -8.68
CA ALA A 36 3.31 23.01 -8.29
C ALA A 36 1.89 22.89 -7.72
N ARG A 37 1.23 21.79 -8.05
CA ARG A 37 -0.10 21.50 -7.51
C ARG A 37 0.05 21.05 -6.06
N VAL A 38 -0.60 21.72 -5.12
CA VAL A 38 -0.53 21.36 -3.69
C VAL A 38 -1.64 20.38 -3.30
N ARG A 39 -1.30 19.37 -2.49
CA ARG A 39 -2.22 18.46 -1.81
C ARG A 39 -1.83 18.37 -0.35
N GLU A 40 -2.75 18.78 0.51
CA GLU A 40 -2.61 18.61 1.95
C GLU A 40 -3.45 17.42 2.41
N TRP A 41 -2.90 16.66 3.36
CA TRP A 41 -3.49 15.45 3.90
C TRP A 41 -3.49 15.54 5.43
N PRO A 42 -4.54 15.02 6.11
CA PRO A 42 -4.54 14.97 7.56
C PRO A 42 -3.48 14.00 8.09
N GLY A 43 -3.02 14.26 9.32
CA GLY A 43 -2.11 13.40 10.06
C GLY A 43 -0.66 13.52 9.61
N ILE A 44 0.03 12.38 9.46
CA ILE A 44 1.49 12.31 9.23
C ILE A 44 1.86 11.68 7.89
N LEU A 45 2.99 12.12 7.34
CA LEU A 45 3.67 11.53 6.19
C LEU A 45 4.72 10.51 6.61
N THR A 46 4.63 9.28 6.14
CA THR A 46 5.61 8.20 6.39
C THR A 46 6.15 7.60 5.08
N PRO A 47 7.24 6.81 5.08
CA PRO A 47 7.50 5.92 3.95
C PRO A 47 6.30 4.99 3.79
N GLY A 48 6.10 4.47 2.58
CA GLY A 48 5.05 3.48 2.39
C GLY A 48 5.37 2.18 3.11
N LEU A 49 4.36 1.39 3.43
CA LEU A 49 4.55 0.11 4.12
C LEU A 49 4.95 -1.01 3.15
N ILE A 50 5.71 -1.98 3.65
CA ILE A 50 5.96 -3.25 3.00
C ILE A 50 5.03 -4.30 3.61
N ASN A 51 4.22 -4.96 2.79
CA ASN A 51 3.46 -6.13 3.25
C ASN A 51 4.28 -7.40 2.98
N LEU A 52 4.69 -8.09 4.05
CA LEU A 52 5.56 -9.27 3.99
C LEU A 52 4.85 -10.54 3.52
N HIS A 53 3.53 -10.59 3.64
CA HIS A 53 2.72 -11.79 3.42
C HIS A 53 2.13 -11.85 2.01
N GLY A 54 2.92 -11.47 1.00
CA GLY A 54 2.48 -11.36 -0.39
C GLY A 54 1.92 -12.65 -0.97
N ASN A 55 2.66 -13.77 -0.88
CA ASN A 55 2.17 -15.08 -1.34
C ASN A 55 0.90 -15.50 -0.59
N GLU A 56 0.86 -15.29 0.71
CA GLU A 56 -0.25 -15.70 1.57
C GLU A 56 -1.52 -14.93 1.23
N LEU A 57 -1.41 -13.64 0.96
CA LEU A 57 -2.55 -12.78 0.66
C LEU A 57 -2.95 -12.83 -0.82
N LEU A 58 -2.05 -13.17 -1.74
CA LEU A 58 -2.36 -13.16 -3.18
C LEU A 58 -2.62 -14.55 -3.79
N GLU A 59 -2.05 -15.63 -3.22
CA GLU A 59 -2.23 -17.00 -3.72
C GLU A 59 -2.83 -17.98 -2.70
N GLN A 60 -2.81 -17.63 -1.40
CA GLN A 60 -3.38 -18.49 -0.35
C GLN A 60 -4.65 -17.86 0.27
N ALA A 61 -5.15 -16.79 -0.33
CA ALA A 61 -6.37 -16.12 0.07
C ALA A 61 -7.21 -15.71 -1.15
N TYR A 62 -8.53 -15.82 -1.01
CA TYR A 62 -9.49 -15.21 -1.91
C TYR A 62 -9.98 -13.89 -1.34
N HIS A 63 -9.93 -12.82 -2.13
CA HIS A 63 -10.53 -11.54 -1.81
C HIS A 63 -11.90 -11.44 -2.51
N PRO A 64 -13.03 -11.53 -1.79
CA PRO A 64 -14.36 -11.55 -2.39
C PRO A 64 -14.65 -10.34 -3.28
N ASP A 65 -15.38 -10.56 -4.38
CA ASP A 65 -15.94 -9.45 -5.15
C ASP A 65 -17.02 -8.74 -4.31
N PRO A 66 -17.15 -7.40 -4.38
CA PRO A 66 -18.23 -6.71 -3.69
C PRO A 66 -19.64 -7.25 -4.00
N ARG A 67 -19.83 -7.85 -5.18
CA ARG A 67 -21.10 -8.51 -5.56
C ARG A 67 -21.33 -9.84 -4.84
N GLU A 68 -20.29 -10.46 -4.32
CA GLU A 68 -20.36 -11.72 -3.57
C GLU A 68 -20.44 -11.47 -2.05
N ALA A 69 -20.41 -10.20 -1.60
CA ALA A 69 -20.27 -9.85 -0.19
C ALA A 69 -21.38 -10.42 0.69
N ASP A 70 -22.61 -10.51 0.19
CA ASP A 70 -23.74 -11.07 0.94
C ASP A 70 -23.60 -12.59 1.18
N LEU A 71 -22.84 -13.28 0.32
CA LEU A 71 -22.63 -14.73 0.41
C LEU A 71 -21.32 -15.09 1.11
N LEU A 72 -20.24 -14.40 0.76
CA LEU A 72 -18.87 -14.74 1.15
C LEU A 72 -18.30 -13.81 2.23
N GLY A 73 -19.01 -12.73 2.55
CA GLY A 73 -18.48 -11.65 3.38
C GLY A 73 -17.42 -10.81 2.65
N THR A 74 -16.75 -9.93 3.40
CA THR A 74 -15.75 -8.99 2.87
C THR A 74 -14.32 -9.30 3.32
N ALA A 75 -14.16 -10.16 4.32
CA ALA A 75 -12.87 -10.65 4.78
C ALA A 75 -12.23 -11.56 3.72
N PRO A 76 -10.89 -11.61 3.64
CA PRO A 76 -10.21 -12.62 2.82
C PRO A 76 -10.58 -14.03 3.31
N LEU A 77 -10.89 -14.93 2.37
CA LEU A 77 -11.15 -16.34 2.65
C LEU A 77 -9.87 -17.15 2.49
N THR A 78 -9.58 -18.04 3.44
CA THR A 78 -8.38 -18.88 3.46
C THR A 78 -8.72 -20.32 3.87
N GLY A 79 -7.78 -21.25 3.68
CA GLY A 79 -7.94 -22.65 4.06
C GLY A 79 -9.23 -23.28 3.52
N LYS A 80 -9.99 -23.96 4.37
CA LYS A 80 -11.24 -24.65 3.97
C LYS A 80 -12.26 -23.75 3.26
N ALA A 81 -12.32 -22.47 3.61
CA ALA A 81 -13.25 -21.53 2.98
C ALA A 81 -12.83 -21.19 1.55
N LEU A 82 -11.52 -21.13 1.29
CA LEU A 82 -10.95 -21.00 -0.05
C LEU A 82 -11.07 -22.32 -0.83
N ASP A 83 -10.78 -23.46 -0.20
CA ASP A 83 -10.84 -24.79 -0.83
C ASP A 83 -12.27 -25.16 -1.31
N ALA A 84 -13.29 -24.55 -0.72
CA ALA A 84 -14.69 -24.72 -1.11
C ALA A 84 -15.09 -23.90 -2.36
N LEU A 85 -14.22 -23.02 -2.86
CA LEU A 85 -14.50 -22.20 -4.03
C LEU A 85 -13.99 -22.87 -5.30
N ASP A 86 -14.80 -22.82 -6.35
CA ASP A 86 -14.34 -23.12 -7.70
C ASP A 86 -13.50 -21.93 -8.21
N MET A 87 -12.21 -22.17 -8.44
CA MET A 87 -11.21 -21.14 -8.69
C MET A 87 -10.55 -21.34 -10.05
N ASP A 88 -11.00 -20.58 -11.04
CA ASP A 88 -10.34 -20.45 -12.34
C ASP A 88 -9.29 -19.32 -12.34
N ASP A 89 -8.50 -19.24 -13.41
CA ASP A 89 -7.44 -18.22 -13.57
C ASP A 89 -8.02 -16.79 -13.56
N ALA A 90 -9.23 -16.60 -14.10
CA ALA A 90 -9.88 -15.30 -14.12
C ALA A 90 -10.24 -14.83 -12.69
N ARG A 91 -10.77 -15.73 -11.88
CA ARG A 91 -11.14 -15.50 -10.47
C ARG A 91 -9.90 -15.28 -9.60
N TRP A 92 -8.82 -16.04 -9.83
CA TRP A 92 -7.52 -15.80 -9.20
C TRP A 92 -6.95 -14.42 -9.53
N GLY A 93 -6.90 -14.06 -10.81
CA GLY A 93 -6.41 -12.74 -11.24
C GLY A 93 -7.26 -11.59 -10.70
N ALA A 94 -8.60 -11.75 -10.65
CA ALA A 94 -9.49 -10.76 -10.07
C ALA A 94 -9.31 -10.63 -8.56
N SER A 95 -9.16 -11.75 -7.84
CA SER A 95 -8.85 -11.79 -6.42
C SER A 95 -7.55 -11.03 -6.10
N ALA A 96 -6.47 -11.34 -6.81
CA ALA A 96 -5.16 -10.71 -6.60
C ALA A 96 -5.21 -9.19 -6.82
N ARG A 97 -5.88 -8.72 -7.88
CA ARG A 97 -6.07 -7.28 -8.11
C ARG A 97 -6.83 -6.60 -6.98
N ARG A 98 -7.88 -7.24 -6.45
CA ARG A 98 -8.61 -6.72 -5.29
C ARG A 98 -7.75 -6.73 -4.02
N GLY A 99 -6.96 -7.78 -3.80
CA GLY A 99 -6.00 -7.86 -2.69
C GLY A 99 -4.99 -6.73 -2.72
N LEU A 100 -4.33 -6.51 -3.86
CA LEU A 100 -3.40 -5.40 -4.08
C LEU A 100 -4.07 -4.05 -3.85
N GLN A 101 -5.28 -3.84 -4.39
CA GLN A 101 -6.02 -2.60 -4.17
C GLN A 101 -6.37 -2.36 -2.70
N ARG A 102 -6.69 -3.42 -1.96
CA ARG A 102 -6.95 -3.35 -0.52
C ARG A 102 -5.68 -3.04 0.27
N MET A 103 -4.53 -3.61 -0.10
CA MET A 103 -3.23 -3.28 0.51
C MET A 103 -2.87 -1.80 0.31
N LEU A 104 -3.15 -1.23 -0.86
CA LEU A 104 -2.98 0.21 -1.08
C LEU A 104 -3.81 1.05 -0.08
N ALA A 105 -4.99 0.57 0.34
CA ALA A 105 -5.78 1.25 1.36
C ALA A 105 -5.17 1.21 2.77
N HIS A 106 -4.11 0.44 2.98
CA HIS A 106 -3.30 0.39 4.19
C HIS A 106 -1.91 1.07 3.99
N GLY A 107 -1.73 1.89 2.96
CA GLY A 107 -0.44 2.54 2.72
C GLY A 107 0.66 1.59 2.25
N THR A 108 0.33 0.36 1.85
CA THR A 108 1.31 -0.56 1.28
C THR A 108 1.80 -0.07 -0.08
N VAL A 109 3.11 0.02 -0.27
CA VAL A 109 3.77 0.40 -1.53
C VAL A 109 4.64 -0.71 -2.09
N ARG A 110 4.87 -1.76 -1.29
CA ARG A 110 5.64 -2.95 -1.65
C ARG A 110 4.99 -4.20 -1.08
N VAL A 111 5.02 -5.27 -1.84
CA VAL A 111 4.51 -6.58 -1.47
C VAL A 111 5.62 -7.59 -1.67
N ALA A 112 6.08 -8.14 -0.55
CA ALA A 112 7.16 -9.10 -0.52
C ALA A 112 6.62 -10.50 -0.85
N CYS A 113 7.11 -11.04 -1.96
CA CYS A 113 6.74 -12.35 -2.47
C CYS A 113 7.99 -13.22 -2.70
N GLU A 114 7.88 -14.50 -2.38
CA GLU A 114 8.63 -15.55 -3.06
C GLU A 114 8.09 -15.74 -4.49
N GLU A 115 8.58 -16.76 -5.18
CA GLU A 115 7.99 -17.17 -6.46
C GLU A 115 6.51 -17.51 -6.31
N LEU A 116 5.68 -16.77 -7.05
CA LEU A 116 4.25 -17.01 -7.20
C LEU A 116 4.03 -18.11 -8.24
N ARG A 117 3.15 -19.07 -7.95
CA ARG A 117 2.90 -20.24 -8.81
C ARG A 117 1.81 -19.98 -9.85
N ASN A 118 0.84 -19.14 -9.54
CA ASN A 118 -0.31 -18.85 -10.39
C ASN A 118 0.04 -17.74 -11.40
N PRO A 119 -0.02 -18.01 -12.73
CA PRO A 119 0.32 -17.02 -13.75
C PRO A 119 -0.57 -15.77 -13.72
N ALA A 120 -1.87 -15.91 -13.42
CA ALA A 120 -2.79 -14.79 -13.34
C ALA A 120 -2.49 -13.88 -12.14
N VAL A 121 -2.03 -14.46 -11.02
CA VAL A 121 -1.59 -13.69 -9.84
C VAL A 121 -0.26 -12.98 -10.11
N ARG A 122 0.68 -13.65 -10.77
CA ARG A 122 1.95 -13.04 -11.24
C ARG A 122 1.71 -11.85 -12.14
N ASP A 123 0.82 -11.96 -13.12
CA ASP A 123 0.49 -10.85 -14.02
C ASP A 123 -0.13 -9.68 -13.23
N ALA A 124 -1.07 -9.97 -12.34
CA ALA A 124 -1.67 -8.94 -11.48
C ALA A 124 -0.62 -8.20 -10.64
N LEU A 125 0.29 -8.93 -9.97
CA LEU A 125 1.36 -8.34 -9.17
C LEU A 125 2.34 -7.54 -10.04
N HIS A 126 2.77 -8.07 -11.17
CA HIS A 126 3.67 -7.38 -12.09
C HIS A 126 3.07 -6.04 -12.56
N ARG A 127 1.80 -6.04 -12.98
CA ARG A 127 1.11 -4.82 -13.46
C ARG A 127 0.89 -3.78 -12.36
N SER A 128 0.84 -4.19 -11.10
CA SER A 128 0.74 -3.27 -9.95
C SER A 128 2.03 -2.52 -9.64
N ARG A 129 3.20 -3.05 -10.08
CA ARG A 129 4.54 -2.52 -9.76
C ARG A 129 4.86 -2.47 -8.25
N LEU A 130 4.17 -3.28 -7.45
CA LEU A 130 4.38 -3.40 -6.00
C LEU A 130 5.35 -4.52 -5.62
N ALA A 131 5.75 -5.38 -6.56
CA ALA A 131 6.56 -6.56 -6.27
C ALA A 131 7.89 -6.22 -5.56
N MET A 132 8.22 -7.04 -4.57
CA MET A 132 9.52 -7.11 -3.90
C MET A 132 9.84 -8.59 -3.68
N GLY A 133 11.07 -9.02 -3.93
CA GLY A 133 11.48 -10.39 -3.63
C GLY A 133 11.67 -10.59 -2.13
N ARG A 134 11.25 -11.74 -1.60
CA ARG A 134 11.62 -12.19 -0.24
C ARG A 134 12.16 -13.61 -0.26
N LEU A 135 12.90 -13.96 0.79
CA LEU A 135 13.40 -15.31 1.04
C LEU A 135 12.67 -15.90 2.25
N GLY A 136 11.97 -17.02 2.03
CA GLY A 136 11.28 -17.76 3.09
C GLY A 136 10.02 -17.08 3.61
N ARG A 137 9.12 -17.90 4.18
CA ARG A 137 7.85 -17.46 4.75
C ARG A 137 8.07 -16.63 6.01
N PRO A 138 7.57 -15.37 6.07
CA PRO A 138 7.63 -14.60 7.30
C PRO A 138 6.79 -15.27 8.38
N GLY A 139 7.15 -15.04 9.65
CA GLY A 139 6.32 -15.41 10.78
C GLY A 139 5.02 -14.59 10.86
N GLY A 140 4.37 -14.61 12.01
CA GLY A 140 3.16 -13.83 12.25
C GLY A 140 1.94 -14.30 11.46
N THR A 141 0.91 -13.47 11.45
CA THR A 141 -0.37 -13.74 10.78
C THR A 141 -0.48 -12.91 9.50
N PRO A 142 -0.74 -13.52 8.34
CA PRO A 142 -1.01 -12.77 7.12
C PRO A 142 -2.17 -11.78 7.29
N ALA A 143 -1.91 -10.50 7.08
CA ALA A 143 -2.90 -9.45 7.24
C ALA A 143 -2.73 -8.34 6.19
N LEU A 144 -3.85 -7.76 5.75
CA LEU A 144 -3.83 -6.60 4.85
C LEU A 144 -3.20 -5.38 5.51
N ASP A 145 -3.43 -5.23 6.82
CA ASP A 145 -2.78 -4.23 7.67
C ASP A 145 -1.47 -4.81 8.22
N PRO A 146 -0.29 -4.28 7.85
CA PRO A 146 0.99 -4.77 8.36
C PRO A 146 1.11 -4.74 9.89
N TYR A 147 0.45 -3.80 10.58
CA TYR A 147 0.44 -3.72 12.05
C TYR A 147 -0.35 -4.87 12.70
N ALA A 148 -1.27 -5.49 11.96
CA ALA A 148 -2.04 -6.64 12.46
C ALA A 148 -1.30 -7.98 12.29
N SER A 149 -0.09 -7.97 11.71
CA SER A 149 0.64 -9.22 11.42
C SER A 149 1.31 -9.85 12.64
N GLY A 150 1.44 -9.11 13.75
CA GLY A 150 2.22 -9.55 14.92
C GLY A 150 3.73 -9.54 14.70
N LEU A 151 4.20 -8.98 13.57
CA LEU A 151 5.61 -8.69 13.31
C LEU A 151 5.88 -7.19 13.41
N PRO A 152 7.14 -6.77 13.66
CA PRO A 152 7.55 -5.40 13.43
C PRO A 152 7.21 -4.96 11.99
N VAL A 153 6.62 -3.78 11.86
CA VAL A 153 6.24 -3.23 10.54
C VAL A 153 7.49 -2.78 9.79
N GLU A 154 7.55 -3.14 8.52
CA GLU A 154 8.61 -2.70 7.61
C GLU A 154 8.12 -1.54 6.74
N PHE A 155 8.98 -0.53 6.63
CA PHE A 155 8.80 0.62 5.77
C PHE A 155 9.68 0.48 4.53
N ALA A 156 9.19 1.00 3.41
CA ALA A 156 9.98 1.19 2.21
C ALA A 156 11.12 2.17 2.46
N GLU A 157 12.02 2.27 1.48
CA GLU A 157 13.22 3.10 1.57
C GLU A 157 12.88 4.57 1.92
N PRO A 158 13.78 5.28 2.63
CA PRO A 158 13.55 6.66 3.03
C PRO A 158 13.19 7.61 1.88
N ARG A 159 12.43 8.65 2.24
CA ARG A 159 11.88 9.66 1.33
C ARG A 159 12.87 10.82 1.24
N GLU A 160 13.88 10.66 0.40
CA GLU A 160 14.95 11.63 0.19
C GLU A 160 14.83 12.21 -1.23
N GLN A 161 15.51 13.33 -1.46
CA GLN A 161 15.61 13.87 -2.80
C GLN A 161 16.20 12.82 -3.75
N HIS A 162 15.58 12.66 -4.92
CA HIS A 162 15.85 11.65 -5.94
C HIS A 162 15.47 10.21 -5.58
N SER A 163 14.87 9.94 -4.41
CA SER A 163 14.31 8.62 -4.12
C SER A 163 12.99 8.40 -4.87
N ALA A 164 12.58 7.13 -4.98
CA ALA A 164 11.31 6.79 -5.61
C ALA A 164 10.14 7.36 -4.79
N ALA A 165 9.15 7.96 -5.46
CA ALA A 165 7.99 8.54 -4.82
C ALA A 165 7.01 7.45 -4.34
N ARG A 166 7.36 6.83 -3.19
CA ARG A 166 6.61 5.76 -2.52
C ARG A 166 6.39 6.07 -1.05
N PHE A 167 5.21 6.59 -0.75
CA PHE A 167 4.88 7.08 0.57
C PHE A 167 3.38 7.05 0.84
N ALA A 168 3.02 7.18 2.11
CA ALA A 168 1.63 7.17 2.54
C ALA A 168 1.38 8.24 3.61
N PHE A 169 0.11 8.61 3.73
CA PHE A 169 -0.39 9.51 4.76
C PHE A 169 -1.36 8.74 5.64
N PHE A 170 -1.24 8.94 6.95
CA PHE A 170 -2.07 8.29 7.96
C PHE A 170 -2.71 9.34 8.86
N ASP A 171 -4.03 9.26 9.04
CA ASP A 171 -4.82 10.18 9.86
C ASP A 171 -4.70 9.85 11.36
N VAL A 172 -3.50 10.13 11.86
CA VAL A 172 -3.05 9.94 13.24
C VAL A 172 -2.12 11.07 13.62
N ARG A 173 -1.93 11.30 14.92
CA ARG A 173 -1.05 12.38 15.40
C ARG A 173 0.42 12.07 15.15
N ASP A 174 0.87 10.84 15.38
CA ASP A 174 2.27 10.41 15.31
C ASP A 174 2.39 8.90 15.03
N GLU A 175 3.63 8.42 14.90
CA GLU A 175 3.91 7.00 14.63
C GLU A 175 3.52 6.06 15.78
N ALA A 176 3.47 6.55 17.02
CA ALA A 176 3.02 5.76 18.16
C ALA A 176 1.51 5.51 18.08
N GLU A 177 0.74 6.54 17.71
CA GLU A 177 -0.68 6.38 17.41
C GLU A 177 -0.91 5.51 16.16
N LEU A 178 -0.08 5.65 15.13
CA LEU A 178 -0.13 4.75 13.96
C LEU A 178 0.02 3.28 14.38
N ALA A 179 1.00 2.98 15.23
CA ALA A 179 1.23 1.63 15.73
C ALA A 179 0.06 1.08 16.56
N ALA A 180 -0.60 1.95 17.34
CA ALA A 180 -1.75 1.56 18.16
C ALA A 180 -3.04 1.36 17.36
N ARG A 181 -3.29 2.20 16.34
CA ARG A 181 -4.53 2.18 15.55
C ARG A 181 -4.45 1.34 14.28
N GLY A 182 -3.24 1.06 13.81
CA GLY A 182 -2.98 0.32 12.57
C GLY A 182 -3.06 1.16 11.31
N ALA A 183 -2.63 0.54 10.20
CA ALA A 183 -2.56 1.16 8.88
C ALA A 183 -3.93 1.41 8.24
N GLY A 184 -5.02 0.88 8.80
CA GLY A 184 -6.40 1.25 8.40
C GLY A 184 -6.73 2.75 8.56
N THR A 185 -5.85 3.52 9.19
CA THR A 185 -5.90 4.99 9.27
C THR A 185 -5.37 5.68 8.01
N CYS A 186 -4.90 4.94 7.00
CA CYS A 186 -4.38 5.52 5.77
C CYS A 186 -5.43 6.35 5.02
N VAL A 187 -5.03 7.54 4.58
CA VAL A 187 -5.87 8.46 3.79
C VAL A 187 -5.38 8.65 2.36
N ALA A 188 -4.10 8.41 2.10
CA ALA A 188 -3.53 8.48 0.77
C ALA A 188 -2.29 7.60 0.63
N THR A 189 -2.12 7.03 -0.56
CA THR A 189 -0.93 6.25 -0.91
C THR A 189 -0.44 6.66 -2.28
N VAL A 190 0.85 6.95 -2.36
CA VAL A 190 1.54 7.35 -3.57
C VAL A 190 2.54 6.27 -3.94
N VAL A 191 2.48 5.78 -5.17
CA VAL A 191 3.41 4.79 -5.73
C VAL A 191 3.88 5.30 -7.09
N ASP A 192 5.19 5.33 -7.29
CA ASP A 192 5.83 5.81 -8.52
C ASP A 192 5.28 7.20 -8.91
N GLY A 193 5.08 8.05 -7.89
CA GLY A 193 4.56 9.42 -8.02
C GLY A 193 3.08 9.55 -8.38
N ARG A 194 2.36 8.43 -8.46
CA ARG A 194 0.92 8.40 -8.72
C ARG A 194 0.16 8.25 -7.41
N LEU A 195 -0.85 9.09 -7.19
CA LEU A 195 -1.82 8.90 -6.10
C LEU A 195 -2.72 7.71 -6.45
N VAL A 196 -2.40 6.52 -5.91
CA VAL A 196 -3.06 5.25 -6.23
C VAL A 196 -4.17 4.89 -5.25
N TYR A 197 -4.15 5.47 -4.05
CA TYR A 197 -5.25 5.40 -3.09
C TYR A 197 -5.52 6.79 -2.51
N ARG A 198 -6.81 7.07 -2.34
CA ARG A 198 -7.33 8.23 -1.62
C ARG A 198 -8.60 7.80 -0.90
N ARG A 199 -8.63 7.97 0.41
CA ARG A 199 -9.84 7.82 1.21
C ARG A 199 -10.82 8.94 0.85
N ARG A 200 -12.07 8.57 0.61
CA ARG A 200 -13.15 9.52 0.30
C ARG A 200 -13.69 10.15 1.57
#